data_AF-A0A9E4H2J7-F1
#
_entry.id   AF-A0A9E4H2J7-F1
#
_cell.length_a   1.000
_cell.length_b   1.000
_cell.length_c   1.000
_cell.angle_alpha   90.00
_cell.angle_beta   90.00
_cell.angle_gamma   90.00
#
_symmetry.space_group_name_H-M   'P 1'
#
loop_
_entity.id
_entity.type
_entity.pdbx_description
1 polymer ?
#
loop_
_entity_poly.entity_id
_entity_poly.type
_entity_poly.pdbx_seq_one_letter_code
_entity_poly.pdbx_strand_id
1 'polypeptide(L)'
;MGHEYLGTGKGNQKISVGHIDSKFGISIHQIPHVERLVKSLNIDVEGIHVHTGSDILDADVFIRAAEILFSVVERFDSVKFIDFGSGFKVAYRPGGLDTDIEAFGERFSESFNQFCARQGKEYTLKFEPGKFLVSDAGYFLVHANVIKQTTSCVFVGVDSGFNHLIRPMFYDAYHHIENLSRPGGPEKVYTVVGYICESDTFGVDRRLAEVQQDDILVMHNAGACCFTMSSNYNSRNRPAEVLLHKGEALLIRDRETFEDILRHQLDPDYIK
;
A
#
# COMPACT_ATOMS: atom_id res chain seq x y z
N MET A 1 13.10 29.69 5.36
CA MET A 1 12.63 28.44 6.00
C MET A 1 11.95 27.64 4.90
N GLY A 2 12.57 26.75 4.13
CA GLY A 2 13.62 25.77 4.43
C GLY A 2 13.07 24.38 4.05
N HIS A 3 12.53 24.25 2.83
CA HIS A 3 12.03 22.99 2.27
C HIS A 3 13.15 22.34 1.46
N GLU A 4 14.06 21.65 2.14
CA GLU A 4 14.89 20.62 1.55
C GLU A 4 14.67 19.32 2.36
N TYR A 5 14.96 18.19 1.73
CA TYR A 5 15.01 16.81 2.27
C TYR A 5 13.82 15.89 1.93
N LEU A 6 14.12 14.95 1.00
CA LEU A 6 13.64 13.59 0.73
C LEU A 6 12.14 13.29 0.58
N GLY A 7 11.24 14.24 0.83
CA GLY A 7 9.81 14.10 0.53
C GLY A 7 9.49 14.52 -0.90
N THR A 8 9.54 13.59 -1.86
CA THR A 8 9.36 13.93 -3.28
C THR A 8 8.01 13.51 -3.90
N GLY A 9 7.09 12.96 -3.11
CA GLY A 9 5.77 12.56 -3.58
C GLY A 9 4.65 13.46 -3.06
N LYS A 10 3.69 13.81 -3.91
CA LYS A 10 2.32 14.21 -3.51
C LYS A 10 1.54 13.00 -2.94
N GLY A 11 2.16 12.24 -2.05
CA GLY A 11 1.57 11.08 -1.40
C GLY A 11 0.71 11.48 -0.22
N ASN A 12 -0.18 10.58 0.21
CA ASN A 12 -0.96 10.82 1.42
C ASN A 12 0.00 10.95 2.63
N GLN A 13 -0.19 11.97 3.47
CA GLN A 13 0.65 12.19 4.66
C GLN A 13 0.70 10.96 5.58
N LYS A 14 -0.37 10.17 5.63
CA LYS A 14 -0.48 8.94 6.43
C LYS A 14 0.40 7.78 5.92
N ILE A 15 1.01 7.90 4.73
CA ILE A 15 1.89 6.87 4.14
C ILE A 15 3.30 7.39 3.81
N SER A 16 3.59 8.65 4.11
CA SER A 16 4.93 9.24 3.97
C SER A 16 5.73 9.00 5.25
N VAL A 17 6.96 8.50 5.12
CA VAL A 17 7.81 8.15 6.27
C VAL A 17 9.25 8.67 6.17
N GLY A 18 9.61 9.32 5.07
CA GLY A 18 10.95 9.85 4.80
C GLY A 18 11.14 11.34 5.11
N HIS A 19 10.54 11.86 6.20
CA HIS A 19 10.60 13.28 6.58
C HIS A 19 11.20 13.51 7.97
N ILE A 20 11.54 14.76 8.30
CA ILE A 20 12.25 15.10 9.55
C ILE A 20 11.46 14.73 10.82
N ASP A 21 10.14 14.87 10.78
CA ASP A 21 9.25 14.48 11.88
C ASP A 21 8.92 12.98 11.89
N SER A 22 9.59 12.18 11.06
CA SER A 22 9.35 10.75 10.99
C SER A 22 9.88 10.08 12.25
N LYS A 23 9.12 9.10 12.75
CA LYS A 23 9.57 8.22 13.84
C LYS A 23 10.62 7.20 13.41
N PHE A 24 10.92 7.13 12.12
CA PHE A 24 11.79 6.10 11.53
C PHE A 24 13.18 6.64 11.19
N GLY A 25 14.17 5.77 11.31
CA GLY A 25 15.54 6.02 10.85
C GLY A 25 16.33 6.97 11.74
N ILE A 26 17.51 7.33 11.25
CA ILE A 26 18.42 8.29 11.86
C ILE A 26 18.54 9.46 10.89
N SER A 27 18.39 10.69 11.37
CA SER A 27 18.53 11.87 10.51
C SER A 27 19.93 11.95 9.93
N ILE A 28 20.06 12.37 8.66
CA ILE A 28 21.38 12.58 8.05
C ILE A 28 22.24 13.58 8.83
N HIS A 29 21.61 14.52 9.53
CA HIS A 29 22.30 15.50 10.38
C HIS A 29 22.94 14.86 11.63
N GLN A 30 22.53 13.65 11.99
CA GLN A 30 23.06 12.89 13.13
C GLN A 30 24.19 11.93 12.73
N ILE A 31 24.50 11.77 11.43
CA ILE A 31 25.54 10.85 10.96
C ILE A 31 26.91 11.08 11.62
N PRO A 32 27.38 12.33 11.86
CA PRO A 32 28.62 12.54 12.60
C PRO A 32 28.62 11.96 14.02
N HIS A 33 27.46 11.84 14.66
CA HIS A 33 27.32 11.18 15.95
C HIS A 33 27.38 9.65 15.81
N VAL A 34 26.72 9.10 14.78
CA VAL A 34 26.76 7.67 14.46
C VAL A 34 28.19 7.21 14.17
N GLU A 35 28.96 7.96 13.36
CA GLU A 35 30.37 7.66 13.07
C GLU A 35 31.20 7.51 14.36
N ARG A 36 31.00 8.40 15.34
CA ARG A 36 31.70 8.32 16.63
C ARG A 36 31.33 7.06 17.42
N LEU A 37 30.05 6.70 17.45
CA LEU A 37 29.56 5.51 18.17
C LEU A 37 30.05 4.22 17.52
N VAL A 38 29.95 4.13 16.19
CA VAL A 38 30.42 2.99 15.40
C VAL A 38 31.91 2.73 15.69
N LYS A 39 32.73 3.78 15.66
CA LYS A 39 34.16 3.68 15.99
C LYS A 39 34.42 3.31 17.45
N SER A 40 33.72 3.93 18.41
CA SER A 40 33.96 3.68 19.83
C SER A 40 33.52 2.28 20.29
N LEU A 41 32.49 1.74 19.64
CA LEU A 41 31.90 0.44 19.95
C LEU A 41 32.42 -0.69 19.04
N ASN A 42 33.29 -0.36 18.07
CA ASN A 42 33.82 -1.30 17.09
C ASN A 42 32.70 -2.09 16.37
N ILE A 43 31.71 -1.35 15.85
CA ILE A 43 30.57 -1.90 15.09
C ILE A 43 30.93 -1.89 13.60
N ASP A 44 30.62 -2.98 12.90
CA ASP A 44 30.67 -3.02 11.44
C ASP A 44 29.32 -2.64 10.84
N VAL A 45 29.29 -1.57 10.04
CA VAL A 45 28.08 -1.11 9.35
C VAL A 45 28.01 -1.81 7.99
N GLU A 46 27.28 -2.91 7.91
CA GLU A 46 27.20 -3.71 6.68
C GLU A 46 26.22 -3.18 5.64
N GLY A 47 25.34 -2.26 6.00
CA GLY A 47 24.32 -1.77 5.07
C GLY A 47 23.69 -0.46 5.51
N ILE A 48 23.22 0.29 4.51
CA ILE A 48 22.51 1.55 4.69
C ILE A 48 21.18 1.45 3.97
N HIS A 49 20.11 1.88 4.63
CA HIS A 49 18.74 1.78 4.16
C HIS A 49 18.05 3.13 4.19
N VAL A 50 17.25 3.40 3.15
CA VAL A 50 16.29 4.51 3.12
C VAL A 50 14.95 4.04 2.58
N HIS A 51 13.86 4.57 3.14
CA HIS A 51 12.53 4.41 2.59
C HIS A 51 11.81 5.76 2.62
N THR A 52 11.48 6.30 1.45
CA THR A 52 10.93 7.66 1.33
C THR A 52 9.40 7.70 1.29
N GLY A 53 8.73 6.58 0.96
CA GLY A 53 7.27 6.47 0.91
C GLY A 53 6.79 5.65 -0.29
N SER A 54 5.59 5.96 -0.81
CA SER A 54 4.86 5.15 -1.80
C SER A 54 4.55 5.82 -3.15
N ASP A 55 5.31 6.85 -3.56
CA ASP A 55 4.98 7.67 -4.76
C ASP A 55 6.21 8.04 -5.63
N ILE A 56 7.11 7.09 -5.86
CA ILE A 56 8.21 7.24 -6.81
C ILE A 56 7.66 7.20 -8.22
N LEU A 57 7.39 8.36 -8.82
CA LEU A 57 6.97 8.47 -10.23
C LEU A 57 8.14 8.70 -11.18
N ASP A 58 9.15 9.44 -10.71
CA ASP A 58 10.20 9.99 -11.53
C ASP A 58 11.56 9.46 -11.04
N ALA A 59 12.25 8.75 -11.92
CA ALA A 59 13.57 8.21 -11.66
C ALA A 59 14.59 9.31 -11.31
N ASP A 60 14.52 10.49 -11.93
CA ASP A 60 15.46 11.60 -11.66
C ASP A 60 15.36 12.08 -10.22
N VAL A 61 14.13 12.17 -9.74
CA VAL A 61 13.83 12.62 -8.40
C VAL A 61 14.36 11.62 -7.37
N PHE A 62 14.25 10.33 -7.68
CA PHE A 62 14.77 9.26 -6.85
C PHE A 62 16.31 9.17 -6.88
N ILE A 63 16.93 9.34 -8.06
CA ILE A 63 18.38 9.39 -8.22
C ILE A 63 18.98 10.53 -7.39
N ARG A 64 18.36 11.71 -7.37
CA ARG A 64 18.80 12.81 -6.49
C ARG A 64 18.72 12.45 -5.00
N ALA A 65 17.72 11.70 -4.58
CA ALA A 65 17.63 11.18 -3.22
C ALA A 65 18.72 10.14 -2.93
N ALA A 66 19.05 9.30 -3.92
CA ALA A 66 20.11 8.31 -3.81
C ALA A 66 21.50 8.92 -3.65
N GLU A 67 21.81 10.04 -4.31
CA GLU A 67 23.08 10.75 -4.14
C GLU A 67 23.31 11.19 -2.68
N ILE A 68 22.25 11.57 -1.96
CA ILE A 68 22.34 11.86 -0.53
C ILE A 68 22.73 10.59 0.25
N LEU A 69 22.12 9.45 -0.08
CA LEU A 69 22.43 8.17 0.56
C LEU A 69 23.86 7.70 0.26
N PHE A 70 24.33 7.87 -0.97
CA PHE A 70 25.70 7.60 -1.37
C PHE A 70 26.70 8.38 -0.52
N SER A 71 26.45 9.66 -0.23
CA SER A 71 27.31 10.46 0.67
C SER A 71 27.38 9.94 2.12
N VAL A 72 26.39 9.15 2.55
CA VAL A 72 26.40 8.47 3.86
C VAL A 72 27.15 7.16 3.76
N VAL A 73 27.00 6.42 2.65
CA VAL A 73 27.73 5.17 2.39
C VAL A 73 29.24 5.39 2.41
N GLU A 74 29.71 6.48 1.83
CA GLU A 74 31.12 6.87 1.80
C GLU A 74 31.76 7.05 3.18
N ARG A 75 30.97 7.13 4.26
CA ARG A 75 31.46 7.30 5.63
C ARG A 75 31.76 5.98 6.34
N PHE A 76 31.41 4.85 5.73
CA PHE A 76 31.50 3.53 6.37
C PHE A 76 32.13 2.49 5.43
N ASP A 77 33.38 2.14 5.68
CA ASP A 77 34.17 1.24 4.83
C ASP A 77 33.61 -0.20 4.75
N SER A 78 32.87 -0.66 5.76
CA SER A 78 32.35 -2.03 5.85
C SER A 78 31.00 -2.25 5.15
N VAL A 79 30.41 -1.22 4.51
CA VAL A 79 29.11 -1.33 3.84
C VAL A 79 29.16 -2.33 2.68
N LYS A 80 28.27 -3.31 2.66
CA LYS A 80 28.16 -4.36 1.63
C LYS A 80 26.93 -4.17 0.73
N PHE A 81 25.89 -3.52 1.24
CA PHE A 81 24.66 -3.30 0.49
C PHE A 81 24.04 -1.94 0.76
N ILE A 82 23.29 -1.45 -0.22
CA ILE A 82 22.52 -0.22 -0.12
C ILE A 82 21.08 -0.57 -0.47
N ASP A 83 20.19 -0.29 0.48
CA ASP A 83 18.78 -0.60 0.37
C ASP A 83 17.98 0.69 0.16
N PHE A 84 17.29 0.75 -0.96
CA PHE A 84 16.49 1.89 -1.37
C PHE A 84 15.03 1.74 -1.00
N GLY A 85 14.70 0.71 -0.21
CA GLY A 85 13.36 0.46 0.28
C GLY A 85 12.39 0.27 -0.88
N SER A 86 11.20 0.84 -0.74
CA SER A 86 10.13 0.71 -1.73
C SER A 86 9.75 2.06 -2.31
N GLY A 87 8.65 2.06 -3.05
CA GLY A 87 7.90 3.29 -3.31
C GLY A 87 7.38 3.42 -4.72
N PHE A 88 7.57 2.39 -5.55
CA PHE A 88 7.01 2.37 -6.89
C PHE A 88 5.49 2.54 -6.86
N LYS A 89 5.01 3.50 -7.64
CA LYS A 89 3.62 3.87 -7.73
C LYS A 89 2.86 2.83 -8.54
N VAL A 90 1.64 2.55 -8.09
CA VAL A 90 0.66 1.72 -8.80
C VAL A 90 -0.49 2.60 -9.25
N ALA A 91 -0.97 2.40 -10.48
CA ALA A 91 -2.15 3.08 -10.99
C ALA A 91 -3.41 2.51 -10.32
N TYR A 92 -4.10 3.33 -9.53
CA TYR A 92 -5.40 2.98 -8.92
C TYR A 92 -6.60 3.38 -9.78
N ARG A 93 -6.37 4.24 -10.79
CA ARG A 93 -7.40 4.75 -11.71
C ARG A 93 -7.10 4.23 -13.11
N PRO A 94 -8.12 3.92 -13.92
CA PRO A 94 -7.93 3.66 -15.34
C PRO A 94 -7.20 4.83 -16.01
N GLY A 95 -6.12 4.53 -16.73
CA GLY A 95 -5.24 5.55 -17.35
C GLY A 95 -4.45 6.40 -16.35
N GLY A 96 -4.40 6.02 -15.08
CA GLY A 96 -3.56 6.65 -14.07
C GLY A 96 -2.07 6.38 -14.31
N LEU A 97 -1.22 7.23 -13.73
CA LEU A 97 0.23 7.04 -13.77
C LEU A 97 0.66 5.95 -12.78
N ASP A 98 1.56 5.10 -13.24
CA ASP A 98 2.34 4.13 -12.47
C ASP A 98 3.84 4.37 -12.73
N THR A 99 4.69 3.64 -12.00
CA THR A 99 6.14 3.67 -12.26
C THR A 99 6.48 2.73 -13.41
N ASP A 100 7.10 3.26 -14.46
CA ASP A 100 7.80 2.44 -15.45
C ASP A 100 9.07 1.86 -14.82
N ILE A 101 8.96 0.61 -14.35
CA ILE A 101 10.02 -0.06 -13.59
C ILE A 101 11.25 -0.36 -14.46
N GLU A 102 11.07 -0.60 -15.75
CA GLU A 102 12.15 -0.89 -16.68
C GLU A 102 12.94 0.39 -16.96
N ALA A 103 12.26 1.47 -17.33
CA ALA A 103 12.91 2.76 -17.56
C ALA A 103 13.56 3.31 -16.27
N PHE A 104 12.93 3.10 -15.11
CA PHE A 104 13.54 3.42 -13.83
C PHE A 104 14.81 2.57 -13.59
N GLY A 105 14.72 1.26 -13.82
CA GLY A 105 15.81 0.32 -13.59
C GLY A 105 17.05 0.63 -14.43
N GLU A 106 16.88 0.95 -15.71
CA GLU A 106 17.98 1.34 -16.61
C GLU A 106 18.72 2.58 -16.07
N ARG A 107 17.98 3.65 -15.79
CA ARG A 107 18.55 4.93 -15.35
C ARG A 107 19.18 4.84 -13.96
N PHE A 108 18.51 4.15 -13.04
CA PHE A 108 18.99 3.99 -11.67
C PHE A 108 20.24 3.09 -11.63
N SER A 109 20.25 2.01 -12.40
CA SER A 109 21.42 1.11 -12.49
C SER A 109 22.64 1.84 -13.03
N GLU A 110 22.49 2.74 -14.00
CA GLU A 110 23.58 3.58 -14.49
C GLU A 110 24.18 4.43 -13.35
N SER A 111 23.34 5.18 -12.62
CA SER A 111 23.79 6.01 -11.49
C SER A 111 24.46 5.18 -10.38
N PHE A 112 23.87 4.04 -10.02
CA PHE A 112 24.40 3.14 -8.99
C PHE A 112 25.75 2.52 -9.39
N ASN A 113 25.89 2.08 -10.64
CA ASN A 113 27.14 1.51 -11.15
C ASN A 113 28.25 2.57 -11.25
N GLN A 114 27.91 3.81 -11.64
CA GLN A 114 28.86 4.92 -11.59
C GLN A 114 29.34 5.19 -10.17
N PHE A 115 28.45 5.15 -9.17
CA PHE A 115 28.84 5.26 -7.77
C PHE A 115 29.78 4.12 -7.33
N CYS A 116 29.44 2.86 -7.65
CA CYS A 116 30.30 1.71 -7.35
C CYS A 116 31.71 1.86 -7.97
N ALA A 117 31.77 2.31 -9.23
CA ALA A 117 33.04 2.55 -9.93
C ALA A 117 33.88 3.66 -9.27
N ARG A 118 33.25 4.77 -8.83
CA ARG A 118 33.93 5.85 -8.10
C ARG A 118 34.52 5.37 -6.77
N GLN A 119 33.80 4.49 -6.07
CA GLN A 119 34.24 3.92 -4.79
C GLN A 119 35.26 2.79 -4.96
N GLY A 120 35.46 2.28 -6.18
CA GLY A 120 36.29 1.10 -6.42
C GLY A 120 35.78 -0.15 -5.68
N LYS A 121 34.47 -0.23 -5.41
CA LYS A 121 33.84 -1.25 -4.59
C LYS A 121 32.46 -1.60 -5.13
N GLU A 122 32.17 -2.90 -5.19
CA GLU A 122 30.84 -3.39 -5.53
C GLU A 122 29.95 -3.41 -4.28
N TYR A 123 28.72 -2.91 -4.44
CA TYR A 123 27.68 -2.94 -3.43
C TYR A 123 26.48 -3.73 -3.95
N THR A 124 25.83 -4.50 -3.08
CA THR A 124 24.54 -5.11 -3.43
C THR A 124 23.45 -4.04 -3.42
N LEU A 125 22.79 -3.84 -4.57
CA LEU A 125 21.61 -3.00 -4.69
C LEU A 125 20.36 -3.75 -4.21
N LYS A 126 19.58 -3.15 -3.31
CA LYS A 126 18.33 -3.72 -2.81
C LYS A 126 17.15 -2.76 -2.95
N PHE A 127 15.98 -3.36 -3.20
CA PHE A 127 14.67 -2.73 -3.14
C PHE A 127 13.70 -3.69 -2.45
N GLU A 128 12.67 -3.12 -1.82
CA GLU A 128 11.64 -3.82 -1.03
C GLU A 128 10.22 -3.56 -1.61
N PRO A 129 9.94 -3.90 -2.88
CA PRO A 129 8.63 -3.64 -3.48
C PRO A 129 7.55 -4.51 -2.81
N GLY A 130 6.62 -3.86 -2.10
CA GLY A 130 5.45 -4.54 -1.53
C GLY A 130 4.23 -4.34 -2.39
N LYS A 131 3.61 -3.15 -2.26
CA LYS A 131 2.40 -2.75 -2.99
C LYS A 131 2.54 -2.92 -4.50
N PHE A 132 3.69 -2.58 -5.07
CA PHE A 132 3.93 -2.70 -6.50
C PHE A 132 3.78 -4.13 -7.03
N LEU A 133 4.22 -5.14 -6.27
CA LEU A 133 4.15 -6.54 -6.71
C LEU A 133 2.73 -7.12 -6.67
N VAL A 134 1.94 -6.74 -5.66
CA VAL A 134 0.71 -7.48 -5.34
C VAL A 134 -0.56 -6.66 -5.47
N SER A 135 -0.49 -5.31 -5.51
CA SER A 135 -1.68 -4.46 -5.47
C SER A 135 -2.65 -4.79 -6.60
N ASP A 136 -2.16 -4.79 -7.84
CA ASP A 136 -2.99 -5.00 -9.04
C ASP A 136 -3.49 -6.44 -9.20
N ALA A 137 -2.77 -7.41 -8.62
CA ALA A 137 -3.15 -8.82 -8.69
C ALA A 137 -4.38 -9.20 -7.85
N GLY A 138 -4.84 -8.31 -6.96
CA GLY A 138 -5.96 -8.59 -6.07
C GLY A 138 -7.22 -7.79 -6.39
N TYR A 139 -8.35 -8.48 -6.33
CA TYR A 139 -9.69 -7.94 -6.56
C TYR A 139 -10.55 -8.20 -5.33
N PHE A 140 -11.28 -7.18 -4.88
CA PHE A 140 -12.20 -7.31 -3.75
C PHE A 140 -13.64 -7.39 -4.25
N LEU A 141 -14.24 -8.58 -4.14
CA LEU A 141 -15.60 -8.84 -4.61
C LEU A 141 -16.61 -8.70 -3.47
N VAL A 142 -17.73 -8.04 -3.77
CA VAL A 142 -18.85 -7.81 -2.84
C VAL A 142 -20.17 -7.96 -3.58
N HIS A 143 -21.24 -8.34 -2.88
CA HIS A 143 -22.60 -8.26 -3.40
C HIS A 143 -23.22 -6.91 -3.06
N ALA A 144 -23.96 -6.32 -4.00
CA ALA A 144 -24.88 -5.24 -3.72
C ALA A 144 -26.06 -5.78 -2.91
N ASN A 145 -26.27 -5.24 -1.71
CA ASN A 145 -27.34 -5.68 -0.82
C ASN A 145 -28.57 -4.77 -0.89
N VAL A 146 -28.37 -3.45 -0.96
CA VAL A 146 -29.47 -2.48 -1.01
C VAL A 146 -29.16 -1.32 -1.95
N ILE A 147 -30.14 -0.96 -2.78
CA ILE A 147 -30.08 0.22 -3.64
C ILE A 147 -31.08 1.21 -3.09
N LYS A 148 -30.57 2.34 -2.57
CA LYS A 148 -31.38 3.34 -1.90
C LYS A 148 -31.26 4.68 -2.61
N GLN A 149 -32.33 5.07 -3.28
CA GLN A 149 -32.48 6.42 -3.82
C GLN A 149 -32.76 7.40 -2.67
N THR A 150 -32.00 8.49 -2.63
CA THR A 150 -32.26 9.66 -1.78
C THR A 150 -32.42 10.91 -2.64
N THR A 151 -32.69 12.05 -2.02
CA THR A 151 -32.76 13.34 -2.72
C THR A 151 -31.40 13.80 -3.25
N SER A 152 -30.29 13.40 -2.64
CA SER A 152 -28.94 13.84 -3.01
C SER A 152 -28.20 12.86 -3.92
N CYS A 153 -28.33 11.56 -3.69
CA CYS A 153 -27.63 10.53 -4.45
C CYS A 153 -28.35 9.17 -4.38
N VAL A 154 -27.86 8.20 -5.16
CA VAL A 154 -28.27 6.80 -5.09
C VAL A 154 -27.17 6.01 -4.39
N PHE A 155 -27.50 5.41 -3.24
CA PHE A 155 -26.58 4.54 -2.53
C PHE A 155 -26.65 3.11 -3.04
N VAL A 156 -25.49 2.47 -3.12
CA VAL A 156 -25.36 1.01 -3.18
C VAL A 156 -24.71 0.56 -1.88
N GLY A 157 -25.50 -0.02 -0.99
CA GLY A 157 -24.98 -0.70 0.20
C GLY A 157 -24.53 -2.11 -0.14
N VAL A 158 -23.30 -2.48 0.21
CA VAL A 158 -22.70 -3.78 -0.10
C VAL A 158 -22.59 -4.70 1.13
N ASP A 159 -22.39 -5.99 0.91
CA ASP A 159 -22.22 -7.03 1.95
C ASP A 159 -20.84 -7.02 2.65
N SER A 160 -20.25 -5.84 2.78
CA SER A 160 -18.90 -5.64 3.31
C SER A 160 -18.76 -4.23 3.88
N GLY A 161 -17.58 -3.90 4.42
CA GLY A 161 -17.27 -2.59 4.98
C GLY A 161 -15.78 -2.35 5.14
N PHE A 162 -15.42 -1.23 5.77
CA PHE A 162 -14.03 -0.85 6.01
C PHE A 162 -13.28 -1.91 6.82
N ASN A 163 -13.99 -2.75 7.58
CA ASN A 163 -13.41 -3.85 8.32
C ASN A 163 -12.72 -4.87 7.39
N HIS A 164 -13.11 -4.96 6.11
CA HIS A 164 -12.45 -5.80 5.10
C HIS A 164 -11.53 -5.01 4.17
N LEU A 165 -11.95 -3.81 3.75
CA LEU A 165 -11.13 -2.91 2.94
C LEU A 165 -11.15 -1.50 3.53
N ILE A 166 -10.19 -1.23 4.42
CA ILE A 166 -10.16 0.02 5.20
C ILE A 166 -9.61 1.22 4.43
N ARG A 167 -8.90 0.98 3.31
CA ARG A 167 -8.09 2.00 2.63
C ARG A 167 -8.87 3.24 2.18
N PRO A 168 -10.09 3.13 1.61
CA PRO A 168 -10.88 4.31 1.26
C PRO A 168 -11.17 5.20 2.48
N MET A 169 -11.53 4.63 3.62
CA MET A 169 -11.81 5.40 4.84
C MET A 169 -10.52 5.93 5.48
N PHE A 170 -9.47 5.11 5.55
CA PHE A 170 -8.28 5.45 6.31
C PHE A 170 -7.30 6.36 5.55
N TYR A 171 -7.20 6.19 4.23
CA TYR A 171 -6.24 6.90 3.37
C TYR A 171 -6.90 7.74 2.28
N ASP A 172 -8.22 7.88 2.25
CA ASP A 172 -8.95 8.47 1.12
C ASP A 172 -8.57 7.81 -0.21
N ALA A 173 -8.24 6.51 -0.15
CA ALA A 173 -7.70 5.79 -1.28
C ALA A 173 -8.80 5.51 -2.31
N TYR A 174 -8.55 5.89 -3.56
CA TYR A 174 -9.40 5.46 -4.66
C TYR A 174 -9.14 3.99 -4.98
N HIS A 175 -10.20 3.23 -5.15
CA HIS A 175 -10.21 1.93 -5.81
C HIS A 175 -11.20 2.01 -6.96
N HIS A 176 -10.83 1.56 -8.16
CA HIS A 176 -11.78 1.48 -9.26
C HIS A 176 -12.86 0.46 -8.92
N ILE A 177 -14.13 0.80 -9.18
CA ILE A 177 -15.27 -0.06 -8.88
C ILE A 177 -15.99 -0.35 -10.20
N GLU A 178 -16.36 -1.60 -10.44
CA GLU A 178 -17.13 -2.03 -11.60
C GLU A 178 -18.23 -3.02 -11.19
N ASN A 179 -19.30 -3.10 -11.98
CA ASN A 179 -20.33 -4.12 -11.84
C ASN A 179 -20.02 -5.31 -12.76
N LEU A 180 -19.66 -6.45 -12.18
CA LEU A 180 -19.34 -7.68 -12.92
C LEU A 180 -20.57 -8.44 -13.40
N SER A 181 -21.71 -8.28 -12.73
CA SER A 181 -22.96 -8.96 -13.13
C SER A 181 -23.60 -8.33 -14.37
N ARG A 182 -23.32 -7.05 -14.65
CA ARG A 182 -23.95 -6.29 -15.74
C ARG A 182 -22.94 -5.50 -16.58
N PRO A 183 -21.95 -6.18 -17.18
CA PRO A 183 -20.96 -5.50 -18.01
C PRO A 183 -21.65 -4.81 -19.20
N GLY A 184 -21.32 -3.53 -19.43
CA GLY A 184 -21.89 -2.75 -20.54
C GLY A 184 -23.33 -2.27 -20.34
N GLY A 185 -23.90 -2.44 -19.14
CA GLY A 185 -25.20 -1.85 -18.79
C GLY A 185 -25.18 -0.31 -18.82
N PRO A 186 -26.35 0.35 -18.83
CA PRO A 186 -26.41 1.80 -18.84
C PRO A 186 -25.75 2.37 -17.58
N GLU A 187 -24.88 3.37 -17.75
CA GLU A 187 -24.18 3.97 -16.63
C GLU A 187 -25.09 4.85 -15.77
N LYS A 188 -24.94 4.73 -14.45
CA LYS A 188 -25.54 5.62 -13.45
C LYS A 188 -24.47 6.01 -12.43
N VAL A 189 -24.76 7.09 -11.68
CA VAL A 189 -23.87 7.59 -10.62
C VAL A 189 -24.35 7.07 -9.28
N TYR A 190 -23.43 6.47 -8.52
CA TYR A 190 -23.70 5.85 -7.22
C TYR A 190 -22.69 6.27 -6.16
N THR A 191 -23.14 6.29 -4.90
CA THR A 191 -22.27 6.27 -3.74
C THR A 191 -22.25 4.86 -3.16
N VAL A 192 -21.09 4.20 -3.21
CA VAL A 192 -20.90 2.82 -2.74
C VAL A 192 -20.48 2.84 -1.27
N VAL A 193 -21.29 2.24 -0.42
CA VAL A 193 -21.13 2.23 1.04
C VAL A 193 -21.20 0.82 1.58
N GLY A 194 -20.57 0.59 2.72
CA GLY A 194 -20.64 -0.67 3.43
C GLY A 194 -21.75 -0.72 4.47
N TYR A 195 -21.76 -1.83 5.21
CA TYR A 195 -22.71 -2.20 6.25
C TYR A 195 -22.31 -1.78 7.69
N ILE A 196 -21.22 -1.01 7.86
CA ILE A 196 -20.75 -0.56 9.18
C ILE A 196 -21.42 0.78 9.57
N CYS A 197 -21.63 1.01 10.87
CA CYS A 197 -22.41 2.13 11.40
C CYS A 197 -21.68 3.49 11.41
N GLU A 198 -20.39 3.51 11.10
CA GLU A 198 -19.55 4.70 10.97
C GLU A 198 -19.45 5.14 9.50
N SER A 199 -18.58 6.12 9.22
CA SER A 199 -18.25 6.52 7.85
C SER A 199 -17.60 5.36 7.07
N ASP A 200 -18.45 4.55 6.44
CA ASP A 200 -18.08 3.33 5.71
C ASP A 200 -18.33 3.51 4.21
N THR A 201 -17.62 4.45 3.60
CA THR A 201 -17.78 4.78 2.17
C THR A 201 -16.60 4.26 1.37
N PHE A 202 -16.86 3.39 0.40
CA PHE A 202 -15.86 2.92 -0.56
C PHE A 202 -15.65 3.90 -1.71
N GLY A 203 -16.70 4.66 -2.07
CA GLY A 203 -16.62 5.65 -3.12
C GLY A 203 -17.85 6.52 -3.25
N VAL A 204 -17.61 7.81 -3.50
CA VAL A 204 -18.64 8.82 -3.81
C VAL A 204 -18.63 9.09 -5.31
N ASP A 205 -19.80 9.37 -5.88
CA ASP A 205 -20.03 9.75 -7.29
C ASP A 205 -19.37 8.82 -8.31
N ARG A 206 -19.50 7.51 -8.08
CA ARG A 206 -18.96 6.48 -8.97
C ARG A 206 -19.91 6.23 -10.13
N ARG A 207 -19.41 6.42 -11.35
CA ARG A 207 -20.08 5.97 -12.58
C ARG A 207 -19.90 4.47 -12.71
N LEU A 208 -20.99 3.73 -12.66
CA LEU A 208 -21.03 2.27 -12.77
C LEU A 208 -22.14 1.89 -13.75
N ALA A 209 -21.99 0.76 -14.45
CA ALA A 209 -23.13 0.10 -15.06
C ALA A 209 -24.22 -0.12 -14.01
N GLU A 210 -25.49 0.00 -14.41
CA GLU A 210 -26.65 -0.11 -13.51
C GLU A 210 -26.47 -1.26 -12.51
N VAL A 211 -26.65 -0.94 -11.23
CA VAL A 211 -26.54 -1.90 -10.12
C VAL A 211 -27.92 -2.27 -9.62
N GLN A 212 -28.16 -3.58 -9.49
CA GLN A 212 -29.33 -4.17 -8.85
C GLN A 212 -28.92 -4.98 -7.62
N GLN A 213 -29.91 -5.33 -6.79
CA GLN A 213 -29.66 -6.17 -5.63
C GLN A 213 -29.09 -7.52 -6.08
N ASP A 214 -28.16 -8.05 -5.30
CA ASP A 214 -27.39 -9.28 -5.53
C ASP A 214 -26.40 -9.23 -6.70
N ASP A 215 -26.27 -8.09 -7.42
CA ASP A 215 -25.19 -7.91 -8.39
C ASP A 215 -23.81 -7.95 -7.69
N ILE A 216 -22.81 -8.52 -8.36
CA ILE A 216 -21.43 -8.59 -7.87
C ILE A 216 -20.69 -7.34 -8.34
N LEU A 217 -20.15 -6.59 -7.38
CA LEU A 217 -19.24 -5.49 -7.63
C LEU A 217 -17.80 -5.93 -7.35
N VAL A 218 -16.87 -5.41 -8.14
CA VAL A 218 -15.44 -5.58 -7.93
C VAL A 218 -14.80 -4.25 -7.56
N MET A 219 -13.93 -4.25 -6.56
CA MET A 219 -13.01 -3.16 -6.28
C MET A 219 -11.60 -3.61 -6.63
N HIS A 220 -10.99 -2.91 -7.58
CA HIS A 220 -9.65 -3.19 -8.12
C HIS A 220 -8.53 -2.80 -7.15
N ASN A 221 -7.31 -3.24 -7.41
CA ASN A 221 -6.10 -2.92 -6.64
C ASN A 221 -6.19 -3.27 -5.14
N ALA A 222 -6.81 -4.40 -4.83
CA ALA A 222 -7.05 -4.87 -3.47
C ALA A 222 -6.04 -5.94 -3.01
N GLY A 223 -4.99 -6.24 -3.77
CA GLY A 223 -4.01 -7.26 -3.35
C GLY A 223 -2.99 -6.77 -2.31
N ALA A 224 -2.87 -5.46 -2.11
CA ALA A 224 -1.98 -4.86 -1.12
C ALA A 224 -2.78 -4.12 -0.04
N CYS A 225 -2.45 -4.36 1.23
CA CYS A 225 -3.02 -3.63 2.37
C CYS A 225 -4.57 -3.67 2.45
N CYS A 226 -5.20 -4.70 1.87
CA CYS A 226 -6.63 -4.99 2.01
C CYS A 226 -6.80 -6.02 3.13
N PHE A 227 -6.63 -7.31 2.82
CA PHE A 227 -6.78 -8.38 3.80
C PHE A 227 -5.86 -8.20 5.02
N THR A 228 -4.60 -7.81 4.80
CA THR A 228 -3.63 -7.58 5.88
C THR A 228 -4.10 -6.53 6.90
N MET A 229 -4.95 -5.58 6.47
CA MET A 229 -5.53 -4.55 7.33
C MET A 229 -6.98 -4.86 7.73
N SER A 230 -7.49 -6.05 7.43
CA SER A 230 -8.84 -6.44 7.78
C SER A 230 -8.98 -6.74 9.28
N SER A 231 -10.18 -6.57 9.80
CA SER A 231 -10.53 -6.71 11.21
C SER A 231 -11.92 -7.32 11.40
N ASN A 232 -12.18 -7.80 12.60
CA ASN A 232 -13.50 -8.28 13.03
C ASN A 232 -14.39 -7.17 13.60
N TYR A 233 -14.22 -5.93 13.12
CA TYR A 233 -15.08 -4.82 13.56
C TYR A 233 -16.56 -5.17 13.35
N ASN A 234 -17.40 -4.85 14.34
CA ASN A 234 -18.79 -5.29 14.44
C ASN A 234 -18.99 -6.81 14.39
N SER A 235 -18.03 -7.58 14.92
CA SER A 235 -18.05 -9.06 14.94
C SER A 235 -18.30 -9.68 13.55
N ARG A 236 -17.75 -9.03 12.50
CA ARG A 236 -17.83 -9.52 11.13
C ARG A 236 -16.64 -10.43 10.84
N ASN A 237 -16.90 -11.57 10.22
CA ASN A 237 -15.87 -12.54 9.87
C ASN A 237 -15.03 -12.05 8.69
N ARG A 238 -13.71 -12.18 8.75
CA ARG A 238 -12.86 -11.90 7.58
C ARG A 238 -13.24 -12.80 6.39
N PRO A 239 -13.17 -12.28 5.15
CA PRO A 239 -13.57 -13.01 3.96
C PRO A 239 -12.59 -14.15 3.63
N ALA A 240 -12.95 -14.98 2.66
CA ALA A 240 -12.02 -15.93 2.06
C ALA A 240 -11.08 -15.23 1.06
N GLU A 241 -9.92 -15.82 0.76
CA GLU A 241 -9.08 -15.46 -0.38
C GLU A 241 -8.97 -16.63 -1.35
N VAL A 242 -9.18 -16.35 -2.64
CA VAL A 242 -9.13 -17.33 -3.73
C VAL A 242 -8.06 -16.92 -4.72
N LEU A 243 -7.15 -17.83 -5.04
CA LEU A 243 -6.15 -17.67 -6.09
C LEU A 243 -6.70 -18.23 -7.40
N LEU A 244 -6.69 -17.42 -8.46
CA LEU A 244 -6.91 -17.90 -9.81
C LEU A 244 -5.55 -18.26 -10.43
N HIS A 245 -5.34 -19.55 -10.70
CA HIS A 245 -4.11 -20.02 -11.34
C HIS A 245 -4.44 -20.90 -12.54
N LYS A 246 -3.98 -20.49 -13.74
CA LYS A 246 -4.21 -21.23 -15.00
C LYS A 246 -5.69 -21.57 -15.28
N GLY A 247 -6.60 -20.66 -14.88
CA GLY A 247 -8.04 -20.84 -15.06
C GLY A 247 -8.73 -21.64 -13.94
N GLU A 248 -7.98 -22.15 -12.96
CA GLU A 248 -8.53 -22.86 -11.81
C GLU A 248 -8.60 -21.96 -10.58
N ALA A 249 -9.71 -22.06 -9.85
CA ALA A 249 -9.91 -21.35 -8.59
C ALA A 249 -9.47 -22.23 -7.40
N LEU A 250 -8.51 -21.72 -6.63
CA LEU A 250 -7.94 -22.39 -5.47
C LEU A 250 -8.21 -21.56 -4.21
N LEU A 251 -8.87 -22.15 -3.22
CA LEU A 251 -9.06 -21.51 -1.92
C LEU A 251 -7.71 -21.49 -1.18
N ILE A 252 -7.16 -20.30 -0.96
CA ILE A 252 -5.86 -20.10 -0.30
C ILE A 252 -6.01 -19.56 1.13
N ARG A 253 -7.20 -19.08 1.47
CA ARG A 253 -7.59 -18.73 2.83
C ARG A 253 -9.08 -18.92 3.03
N ASP A 254 -9.44 -19.69 4.04
CA ASP A 254 -10.83 -19.90 4.42
C ASP A 254 -11.44 -18.63 5.02
N ARG A 255 -12.74 -18.45 4.83
CA ARG A 255 -13.52 -17.40 5.52
C ARG A 255 -13.58 -17.73 7.01
N GLU A 256 -13.43 -16.72 7.86
CA GLU A 256 -13.61 -16.89 9.30
C GLU A 256 -15.07 -17.27 9.64
N THR A 257 -15.24 -17.94 10.76
CA THR A 257 -16.51 -18.35 11.35
C THR A 257 -16.77 -17.54 12.62
N PHE A 258 -17.98 -17.66 13.19
CA PHE A 258 -18.26 -16.99 14.48
C PHE A 258 -17.40 -17.58 15.61
N GLU A 259 -17.12 -18.88 15.54
CA GLU A 259 -16.24 -19.61 16.45
C GLU A 259 -14.81 -19.05 16.42
N ASP A 260 -14.32 -18.57 15.27
CA ASP A 260 -13.01 -17.92 15.17
C ASP A 260 -12.95 -16.61 15.98
N ILE A 261 -14.04 -15.85 15.99
CA ILE A 261 -14.17 -14.61 16.78
C ILE A 261 -14.19 -14.93 18.29
N LEU A 262 -14.87 -16.02 18.68
CA LEU A 262 -15.00 -16.44 20.07
C LEU A 262 -13.79 -17.22 20.61
N ARG A 263 -12.91 -17.72 19.73
CA ARG A 263 -11.81 -18.65 20.08
C ARG A 263 -10.95 -18.23 21.28
N HIS A 264 -10.79 -16.93 21.49
CA HIS A 264 -9.96 -16.37 22.56
C HIS A 264 -10.77 -15.73 23.70
N GLN A 265 -12.09 -15.86 23.69
CA GLN A 265 -12.96 -15.45 24.78
C GLN A 265 -13.08 -16.59 25.78
N LEU A 266 -12.86 -16.29 27.05
CA LEU A 266 -13.03 -17.23 28.15
C LEU A 266 -14.32 -16.86 28.88
N ASP A 267 -15.22 -17.83 29.02
CA ASP A 267 -16.41 -17.67 29.85
C ASP A 267 -15.99 -17.77 31.33
N PRO A 268 -16.11 -16.69 32.12
CA PRO A 268 -15.81 -16.77 33.54
C PRO A 268 -16.87 -17.62 34.26
N ASP A 269 -16.44 -18.49 35.17
CA ASP A 269 -17.28 -19.47 35.88
C ASP A 269 -18.48 -18.87 36.64
N TYR A 270 -18.47 -17.56 36.90
CA TYR A 270 -19.49 -16.83 37.66
C TYR A 270 -20.52 -16.10 36.80
N ILE A 271 -20.43 -16.16 35.47
CA ILE A 271 -21.49 -15.69 34.55
C ILE A 271 -22.23 -16.93 34.04
N LYS A 272 -23.22 -17.38 34.83
CA LYS A 272 -24.22 -18.39 34.43
C LYS A 272 -25.62 -17.80 34.59
#